data_AF-A0A6A5HE70-F1
#
_entry.id   AF-A0A6A5HE70-F1
#
_cell.length_a   1.000
_cell.length_b   1.000
_cell.length_c   1.000
_cell.angle_alpha   90.00
_cell.angle_beta   90.00
_cell.angle_gamma   90.00
#
_symmetry.space_group_name_H-M   'P 1'
#
loop_
_entity.id
_entity.type
_entity.pdbx_description
1 polymer ?
#
loop_
_entity_poly.entity_id
_entity_poly.type
_entity_poly.pdbx_seq_one_letter_code
_entity_poly.pdbx_strand_id
1 'polypeptide(L)'
;MTSNAPKFRLLHLPRLALESVLSNFDHLDRFEFSTCSKRCKRVVESLKHGCTEIEVELFYDLTSVTVISGSTLKEYTWFYLFKSPPSGDHQFVTFNGRTVRMRKTHGTVCIYCSEGLTVKALVDHLVETFKVPIKTLKFFIQNFENYLDFVQFFPKCDNLRICEVGSISKEDITYLKEHVKHKHFYINGNLR
;
A
#
# COMPACT_ATOMS: atom_id res chain seq x y z
N MET A 1 -18.51 -14.54 -31.23
CA MET A 1 -19.27 -13.41 -30.67
C MET A 1 -18.29 -12.44 -30.01
N THR A 2 -17.98 -11.32 -30.67
CA THR A 2 -17.13 -10.27 -30.12
C THR A 2 -17.91 -9.50 -29.06
N SER A 3 -17.47 -9.58 -27.81
CA SER A 3 -18.05 -8.82 -26.70
C SER A 3 -18.02 -7.31 -27.01
N ASN A 4 -19.20 -6.73 -27.22
CA ASN A 4 -19.44 -5.27 -27.31
C ASN A 4 -19.47 -4.63 -25.91
N ALA A 5 -18.57 -5.02 -25.01
CA ALA A 5 -18.39 -4.27 -23.78
C ALA A 5 -18.04 -2.81 -24.14
N PRO A 6 -18.68 -1.80 -23.54
CA PRO A 6 -18.37 -0.41 -23.84
C PRO A 6 -16.90 -0.20 -23.52
N LYS A 7 -16.09 -0.04 -24.57
CA LYS A 7 -14.66 0.19 -24.45
C LYS A 7 -14.46 1.42 -23.56
N PHE A 8 -13.65 1.30 -22.52
CA PHE A 8 -13.40 2.36 -21.54
C PHE A 8 -12.96 3.65 -22.28
N ARG A 9 -13.90 4.57 -22.49
CA ARG A 9 -13.74 5.68 -23.46
C ARG A 9 -12.59 6.61 -23.08
N LEU A 10 -12.34 6.77 -21.78
CA LEU A 10 -11.21 7.54 -21.27
C LEU A 10 -9.87 7.07 -21.87
N LEU A 11 -9.66 5.77 -22.03
CA LEU A 11 -8.41 5.22 -22.59
C LEU A 11 -8.24 5.50 -24.10
N HIS A 12 -9.26 6.03 -24.78
CA HIS A 12 -9.19 6.42 -26.19
C HIS A 12 -8.82 7.89 -26.36
N LEU A 13 -8.77 8.67 -25.28
CA LEU A 13 -8.33 10.05 -25.35
C LEU A 13 -6.88 10.14 -25.83
N PRO A 14 -6.53 11.19 -26.58
CA PRO A 14 -5.13 11.51 -26.85
C PRO A 14 -4.34 11.63 -25.55
N ARG A 15 -3.06 11.25 -25.60
CA ARG A 15 -2.19 11.17 -24.41
C ARG A 15 -2.25 12.42 -23.54
N LEU A 16 -2.15 13.62 -24.13
CA LEU A 16 -2.17 14.88 -23.37
C LEU A 16 -3.50 15.11 -22.65
N ALA A 17 -4.63 14.77 -23.28
CA ALA A 17 -5.94 14.89 -22.64
C ALA A 17 -6.09 13.87 -21.50
N LEU A 18 -5.58 12.65 -21.70
CA LEU A 18 -5.57 11.61 -20.67
C LEU A 18 -4.72 12.03 -19.47
N GLU A 19 -3.51 12.55 -19.71
CA GLU A 19 -2.63 13.08 -18.67
C GLU A 19 -3.30 14.23 -17.90
N SER A 20 -3.95 15.16 -18.60
CA SER A 20 -4.68 16.28 -17.98
C SER A 20 -5.87 15.85 -17.15
N VAL A 21 -6.60 14.80 -17.53
CA VAL A 21 -7.72 14.29 -16.71
C VAL A 21 -7.17 13.60 -15.46
N LEU A 22 -6.20 12.71 -15.65
CA LEU A 22 -5.68 11.89 -14.56
C LEU A 22 -4.74 12.64 -13.60
N SER A 23 -4.21 13.80 -14.01
CA SER A 23 -3.49 14.69 -13.10
C SER A 23 -4.39 15.26 -11.99
N ASN A 24 -5.70 15.35 -12.24
CA ASN A 24 -6.70 15.80 -11.26
C ASN A 24 -7.18 14.68 -10.32
N PHE A 25 -6.80 13.42 -10.58
CA PHE A 25 -7.16 12.31 -9.71
C PHE A 25 -6.29 12.33 -8.46
N ASP A 26 -6.88 12.03 -7.30
CA ASP A 26 -6.11 11.78 -6.09
C ASP A 26 -5.47 10.37 -6.10
N HIS A 27 -4.79 9.95 -5.03
CA HIS A 27 -4.16 8.62 -4.98
C HIS A 27 -5.15 7.48 -4.96
N LEU A 28 -6.34 7.69 -4.37
CA LEU A 28 -7.39 6.70 -4.33
C LEU A 28 -7.96 6.48 -5.73
N ASP A 29 -8.32 7.55 -6.42
CA ASP A 29 -8.80 7.52 -7.80
C ASP A 29 -7.78 6.84 -8.73
N ARG A 30 -6.49 7.15 -8.56
CA ARG A 30 -5.40 6.53 -9.34
C ARG A 30 -5.21 5.06 -8.99
N PHE A 31 -5.28 4.70 -7.71
CA PHE A 31 -5.25 3.32 -7.28
C PHE A 31 -6.43 2.55 -7.91
N GLU A 32 -7.66 3.02 -7.75
CA GLU A 32 -8.84 2.36 -8.32
C GLU A 32 -8.72 2.24 -9.84
N PHE A 33 -8.36 3.31 -10.52
CA PHE A 33 -8.16 3.29 -11.97
C PHE A 33 -7.11 2.26 -12.38
N SER A 34 -5.99 2.18 -11.66
CA SER A 34 -4.92 1.20 -11.93
C SER A 34 -5.39 -0.26 -11.78
N THR A 35 -6.41 -0.54 -10.96
CA THR A 35 -6.97 -1.88 -10.78
C THR A 35 -7.95 -2.28 -11.89
N CYS A 36 -8.46 -1.35 -12.70
CA CYS A 36 -9.45 -1.66 -13.74
C CYS A 36 -8.89 -2.54 -14.87
N SER A 37 -7.62 -2.34 -15.25
CA SER A 37 -6.94 -3.17 -16.26
C SER A 37 -5.43 -2.95 -16.27
N LYS A 38 -4.67 -3.87 -16.88
CA LYS A 38 -3.23 -3.70 -17.15
C LYS A 38 -2.92 -2.40 -17.92
N ARG A 39 -3.81 -1.97 -18.82
CA ARG A 39 -3.64 -0.73 -19.58
C ARG A 39 -3.83 0.49 -18.69
N CYS A 40 -4.82 0.49 -17.80
CA CYS A 40 -5.02 1.57 -16.84
C CYS A 40 -3.83 1.70 -15.90
N LYS A 41 -3.30 0.59 -15.36
CA LYS A 41 -2.09 0.57 -14.55
C LYS A 41 -0.91 1.24 -15.26
N ARG A 42 -0.61 0.83 -16.50
CA ARG A 42 0.47 1.44 -17.31
C ARG A 42 0.28 2.93 -17.56
N VAL A 43 -0.97 3.39 -17.70
CA VAL A 43 -1.24 4.82 -17.84
C VAL A 43 -0.86 5.54 -16.55
N VAL A 44 -1.32 5.07 -15.38
CA VAL A 44 -0.99 5.68 -14.08
C VAL A 44 0.52 5.70 -13.85
N GLU A 45 1.21 4.60 -14.14
CA GLU A 45 2.67 4.49 -14.04
C GLU A 45 3.44 5.54 -14.86
N SER A 46 2.83 6.05 -15.95
CA SER A 46 3.46 7.05 -16.82
C SER A 46 3.21 8.49 -16.37
N LEU A 47 2.31 8.71 -15.40
CA LEU A 47 1.95 10.03 -14.92
C LEU A 47 2.93 10.54 -13.87
N LYS A 48 3.14 11.85 -13.85
CA LYS A 48 3.75 12.54 -12.70
C LYS A 48 2.68 12.71 -11.63
N HIS A 49 2.50 11.70 -10.79
CA HIS A 49 1.43 11.63 -9.79
C HIS A 49 1.78 12.31 -8.45
N GLY A 50 3.00 12.81 -8.23
CA GLY A 50 3.35 13.57 -7.02
C GLY A 50 3.41 12.78 -5.70
N CYS A 51 3.04 11.50 -5.72
CA CYS A 51 3.34 10.54 -4.64
C CYS A 51 4.83 10.57 -4.32
N THR A 52 5.17 10.71 -3.04
CA THR A 52 6.55 10.84 -2.56
C THR A 52 7.00 9.60 -1.82
N GLU A 53 6.09 8.96 -1.09
CA GLU A 53 6.45 7.83 -0.22
C GLU A 53 5.28 6.89 0.06
N ILE A 54 5.64 5.64 0.36
CA ILE A 54 4.75 4.63 0.91
C ILE A 54 5.24 4.30 2.32
N GLU A 55 4.31 4.31 3.27
CA GLU A 55 4.54 3.83 4.63
C GLU A 55 3.70 2.58 4.88
N VAL A 56 4.31 1.59 5.53
CA VAL A 56 3.65 0.33 5.90
C VAL A 56 3.74 0.20 7.40
N GLU A 57 2.60 0.12 8.09
CA GLU A 57 2.52 -0.14 9.52
C GLU A 57 1.83 -1.48 9.78
N LEU A 58 2.51 -2.35 10.52
CA LEU A 58 2.07 -3.70 10.80
C LEU A 58 1.74 -3.82 12.29
N PHE A 59 0.47 -4.13 12.60
CA PHE A 59 -0.01 -4.47 13.94
C PHE A 59 -0.60 -5.88 13.93
N TYR A 60 -0.79 -6.44 15.14
CA TYR A 60 -1.34 -7.78 15.34
C TYR A 60 -2.72 -7.99 14.69
N ASP A 61 -3.62 -7.03 14.84
CA ASP A 61 -5.03 -7.11 14.42
C ASP A 61 -5.40 -6.17 13.26
N LEU A 62 -4.54 -5.19 13.00
CA LEU A 62 -4.74 -4.17 11.98
C LEU A 62 -3.44 -3.94 11.22
N THR A 63 -3.42 -4.14 9.91
CA THR A 63 -2.32 -3.64 9.08
C THR A 63 -2.78 -2.40 8.36
N SER A 64 -1.93 -1.37 8.29
CA SER A 64 -2.19 -0.19 7.48
C SER A 64 -1.09 0.06 6.47
N VAL A 65 -1.48 0.51 5.28
CA VAL A 65 -0.58 1.01 4.26
C VAL A 65 -1.01 2.43 3.95
N THR A 66 -0.06 3.35 3.98
CA THR A 66 -0.30 4.76 3.72
C THR A 66 0.48 5.20 2.50
N VAL A 67 -0.22 5.82 1.55
CA VAL A 67 0.39 6.50 0.41
C VAL A 67 0.41 7.99 0.74
N ILE A 68 1.59 8.62 0.73
CA ILE A 68 1.77 10.04 1.06
C ILE A 68 2.29 10.79 -0.15
N SER A 69 1.77 12.01 -0.33
CA SER A 69 2.21 12.91 -1.37
C SER A 69 2.29 14.36 -0.94
N GLY A 70 2.89 15.16 -1.81
CA GLY A 70 3.01 16.59 -1.63
C GLY A 70 4.17 16.96 -0.70
N SER A 71 4.77 18.13 -0.94
CA SER A 71 5.93 18.61 -0.17
C SER A 71 5.61 18.88 1.30
N THR A 72 4.33 18.96 1.66
CA THR A 72 3.86 19.23 3.03
C THR A 72 3.37 17.97 3.77
N LEU A 73 3.37 16.79 3.12
CA LEU A 73 2.87 15.52 3.67
C LEU A 73 1.40 15.57 4.15
N LYS A 74 0.61 16.53 3.65
CA LYS A 74 -0.80 16.72 4.05
C LYS A 74 -1.80 15.91 3.20
N GLU A 75 -1.34 15.33 2.10
CA GLU A 75 -2.17 14.51 1.22
C GLU A 75 -1.79 13.04 1.41
N TYR A 76 -2.70 12.27 1.99
CA TYR A 76 -2.49 10.85 2.22
C TYR A 76 -3.75 10.03 1.98
N THR A 77 -3.56 8.78 1.57
CA THR A 77 -4.61 7.77 1.50
C THR A 77 -4.25 6.60 2.40
N TRP A 78 -5.14 6.27 3.32
CA TRP A 78 -4.97 5.19 4.28
C TRP A 78 -5.69 3.94 3.81
N PHE A 79 -4.96 2.83 3.70
CA PHE A 79 -5.49 1.51 3.43
C PHE A 79 -5.41 0.68 4.71
N TYR A 80 -6.55 0.40 5.32
CA TYR A 80 -6.66 -0.46 6.49
C TYR A 80 -7.06 -1.87 6.08
N LEU A 81 -6.33 -2.86 6.58
CA LEU A 81 -6.56 -4.26 6.29
C LEU A 81 -7.15 -4.96 7.51
N PHE A 82 -8.36 -5.49 7.35
CA PHE A 82 -9.14 -6.15 8.41
C PHE A 82 -9.39 -7.61 8.06
N LYS A 83 -9.37 -8.50 9.05
CA LYS A 83 -9.61 -9.95 8.85
C LYS A 83 -11.01 -10.26 8.32
N SER A 84 -12.03 -9.57 8.82
CA SER A 84 -13.43 -9.83 8.48
C SER A 84 -14.17 -8.55 8.06
N PRO A 85 -15.06 -8.63 7.05
CA PRO A 85 -15.90 -7.52 6.66
C PRO A 85 -17.07 -7.33 7.64
N PRO A 86 -17.48 -6.08 7.92
CA PRO A 86 -18.76 -5.80 8.56
C PRO A 86 -19.93 -6.12 7.61
N SER A 87 -21.17 -6.01 8.09
CA SER A 87 -22.35 -6.06 7.23
C SER A 87 -22.43 -4.85 6.28
N GLY A 88 -23.13 -5.02 5.15
CA GLY A 88 -23.41 -3.96 4.17
C GLY A 88 -22.72 -4.16 2.82
N ASP A 89 -22.78 -3.14 1.98
CA ASP A 89 -22.26 -3.20 0.61
C ASP A 89 -20.74 -3.09 0.58
N HIS A 90 -20.15 -3.83 -0.36
CA HIS A 90 -18.72 -3.92 -0.58
C HIS A 90 -18.43 -3.89 -2.08
N GLN A 91 -17.33 -3.25 -2.43
CA GLN A 91 -16.75 -3.32 -3.76
C GLN A 91 -15.75 -4.47 -3.82
N PHE A 92 -15.54 -5.00 -5.01
CA PHE A 92 -14.52 -6.01 -5.26
C PHE A 92 -13.45 -5.40 -6.15
N VAL A 93 -12.20 -5.52 -5.74
CA VAL A 93 -11.05 -4.97 -6.45
C VAL A 93 -10.03 -6.07 -6.65
N THR A 94 -9.41 -6.11 -7.84
CA THR A 94 -8.33 -7.05 -8.16
C THR A 94 -7.02 -6.31 -8.35
N PHE A 95 -6.01 -6.64 -7.54
CA PHE A 95 -4.63 -6.16 -7.70
C PHE A 95 -3.66 -7.32 -7.51
N ASN A 96 -2.58 -7.34 -8.29
CA ASN A 96 -1.57 -8.41 -8.28
C ASN A 96 -2.15 -9.84 -8.25
N GLY A 97 -3.22 -10.06 -9.03
CA GLY A 97 -3.89 -11.35 -9.16
C GLY A 97 -4.79 -11.76 -8.00
N ARG A 98 -4.93 -10.90 -6.97
CA ARG A 98 -5.78 -11.15 -5.81
C ARG A 98 -7.02 -10.28 -5.87
N THR A 99 -8.19 -10.89 -5.72
CA THR A 99 -9.46 -10.19 -5.61
C THR A 99 -9.84 -10.06 -4.14
N VAL A 100 -10.08 -8.83 -3.68
CA VAL A 100 -10.39 -8.51 -2.29
C VAL A 100 -11.70 -7.76 -2.18
N ARG A 101 -12.34 -7.83 -1.01
CA ARG A 101 -13.46 -6.97 -0.66
C ARG A 101 -12.93 -5.63 -0.13
N MET A 102 -13.56 -4.55 -0.56
CA MET A 102 -13.15 -3.20 -0.24
C MET A 102 -14.37 -2.36 0.14
N ARG A 103 -14.20 -1.47 1.12
CA ARG A 103 -15.15 -0.38 1.43
C ARG A 103 -14.38 0.93 1.49
N LYS A 104 -15.00 1.99 0.97
CA LYS A 104 -14.45 3.35 1.02
C LYS A 104 -15.17 4.15 2.10
N THR A 105 -14.41 4.90 2.87
CA THR A 105 -14.86 5.90 3.84
C THR A 105 -14.04 7.16 3.62
N HIS A 106 -14.50 8.34 4.06
CA HIS A 106 -13.83 9.63 3.75
C HIS A 106 -12.30 9.56 3.98
N GLY A 107 -11.52 9.59 2.89
CA GLY A 107 -10.04 9.52 2.90
C GLY A 107 -9.40 8.18 3.30
N THR A 108 -10.21 7.14 3.51
CA THR A 108 -9.79 5.83 4.05
C THR A 108 -10.38 4.68 3.23
N VAL A 109 -9.58 3.64 3.02
CA VAL A 109 -9.96 2.44 2.29
C VAL A 109 -9.83 1.26 3.23
N CYS A 110 -10.92 0.56 3.48
CA CYS A 110 -10.92 -0.67 4.25
C CYS A 110 -10.88 -1.85 3.27
N ILE A 111 -9.82 -2.65 3.31
CA ILE A 111 -9.66 -3.90 2.58
C ILE A 111 -9.88 -5.04 3.55
N TYR A 112 -10.77 -5.96 3.22
CA TYR A 112 -11.10 -7.09 4.07
C TYR A 112 -10.41 -8.35 3.55
N CYS A 113 -9.39 -8.80 4.27
CA CYS A 113 -8.60 -9.97 3.95
C CYS A 113 -7.94 -10.59 5.20
N SER A 114 -7.83 -11.91 5.21
CA SER A 114 -7.25 -12.69 6.30
C SER A 114 -5.75 -13.00 6.14
N GLU A 115 -5.09 -12.57 5.05
CA GLU A 115 -3.75 -13.08 4.67
C GLU A 115 -2.69 -11.98 4.51
N GLY A 116 -1.50 -12.22 5.08
CA GLY A 116 -0.33 -11.33 4.91
C GLY A 116 0.12 -11.16 3.45
N LEU A 117 -0.12 -12.17 2.60
CA LEU A 117 0.12 -12.08 1.15
C LEU A 117 -0.70 -10.98 0.46
N THR A 118 -1.83 -10.57 1.05
CA THR A 118 -2.64 -9.47 0.52
C THR A 118 -2.05 -8.11 0.87
N VAL A 119 -1.45 -7.96 2.06
CA VAL A 119 -0.66 -6.77 2.39
C VAL A 119 0.47 -6.61 1.37
N LYS A 120 1.22 -7.70 1.13
CA LYS A 120 2.29 -7.72 0.12
C LYS A 120 1.76 -7.33 -1.25
N ALA A 121 0.67 -7.96 -1.71
CA ALA A 121 0.10 -7.70 -3.02
C ALA A 121 -0.36 -6.24 -3.18
N LEU A 122 -0.92 -5.63 -2.13
CA LEU A 122 -1.29 -4.21 -2.12
C LEU A 122 -0.04 -3.33 -2.23
N VAL A 123 0.95 -3.54 -1.36
CA VAL A 123 2.19 -2.73 -1.35
C VAL A 123 2.94 -2.86 -2.69
N ASP A 124 3.10 -4.07 -3.21
CA ASP A 124 3.71 -4.32 -4.52
C ASP A 124 2.96 -3.56 -5.62
N HIS A 125 1.62 -3.60 -5.60
CA HIS A 125 0.81 -2.90 -6.60
C HIS A 125 0.99 -1.38 -6.50
N LEU A 126 1.04 -0.82 -5.30
CA LEU A 126 1.26 0.61 -5.06
C LEU A 126 2.69 1.03 -5.47
N VAL A 127 3.72 0.29 -5.07
CA VAL A 127 5.12 0.53 -5.44
C VAL A 127 5.30 0.47 -6.96
N GLU A 128 4.69 -0.52 -7.63
CA GLU A 128 4.76 -0.65 -9.08
C GLU A 128 4.00 0.48 -9.79
N THR A 129 2.83 0.86 -9.27
CA THR A 129 1.94 1.86 -9.89
C THR A 129 2.50 3.27 -9.73
N PHE A 130 2.97 3.62 -8.54
CA PHE A 130 3.48 4.95 -8.22
C PHE A 130 5.00 5.07 -8.36
N LYS A 131 5.71 3.99 -8.71
CA LYS A 131 7.18 3.97 -8.89
C LYS A 131 7.95 4.62 -7.71
N VAL A 132 7.40 4.54 -6.49
CA VAL A 132 8.03 5.03 -5.27
C VAL A 132 8.41 3.87 -4.36
N PRO A 133 9.55 3.96 -3.65
CA PRO A 133 9.93 2.93 -2.69
C PRO A 133 9.11 3.03 -1.40
N ILE A 134 9.15 1.96 -0.60
CA ILE A 134 8.71 2.00 0.79
C ILE A 134 9.69 2.89 1.57
N LYS A 135 9.19 4.00 2.10
CA LYS A 135 9.98 4.93 2.91
C LYS A 135 10.10 4.42 4.33
N THR A 136 8.98 4.10 4.96
CA THR A 136 8.92 3.68 6.35
C THR A 136 8.25 2.31 6.42
N LEU A 137 8.93 1.34 7.04
CA LEU A 137 8.34 0.07 7.45
C LEU A 137 8.34 0.04 8.97
N LYS A 138 7.17 -0.10 9.56
CA LYS A 138 6.98 0.01 11.01
C LYS A 138 6.27 -1.22 11.56
N PHE A 139 6.89 -1.84 12.55
CA PHE A 139 6.34 -2.97 13.28
C PHE A 139 5.89 -2.53 14.66
N PHE A 140 4.61 -2.75 14.96
CA PHE A 140 4.07 -2.65 16.31
C PHE A 140 3.98 -4.07 16.88
N ILE A 141 4.98 -4.45 17.67
CA ILE A 141 5.16 -5.85 18.06
C ILE A 141 4.35 -6.26 19.30
N GLN A 142 3.67 -5.31 19.96
CA GLN A 142 2.84 -5.62 21.13
C GLN A 142 1.74 -6.61 20.75
N ASN A 143 1.75 -7.79 21.40
CA ASN A 143 0.86 -8.92 21.13
C ASN A 143 0.93 -9.47 19.69
N PHE A 144 1.98 -9.16 18.94
CA PHE A 144 2.11 -9.56 17.54
C PHE A 144 3.15 -10.68 17.39
N GLU A 145 2.83 -11.90 17.81
CA GLU A 145 3.80 -13.00 17.90
C GLU A 145 4.43 -13.39 16.55
N ASN A 146 3.67 -13.32 15.45
CA ASN A 146 4.11 -13.79 14.12
C ASN A 146 4.55 -12.64 13.19
N TYR A 147 4.99 -11.51 13.75
CA TYR A 147 5.38 -10.34 12.95
C TYR A 147 6.57 -10.62 12.02
N LEU A 148 7.45 -11.56 12.36
CA LEU A 148 8.58 -11.96 11.54
C LEU A 148 8.16 -12.56 10.19
N ASP A 149 6.97 -13.18 10.11
CA ASP A 149 6.44 -13.73 8.86
C ASP A 149 6.22 -12.66 7.78
N PHE A 150 6.12 -11.39 8.18
CA PHE A 150 5.94 -10.25 7.28
C PHE A 150 7.27 -9.66 6.79
N VAL A 151 8.39 -9.99 7.43
CA VAL A 151 9.73 -9.46 7.09
C VAL A 151 10.11 -9.82 5.66
N GLN A 152 9.88 -11.08 5.28
CA GLN A 152 10.11 -11.58 3.92
C GLN A 152 9.29 -10.85 2.83
N PHE A 153 8.18 -10.19 3.20
CA PHE A 153 7.36 -9.45 2.23
C PHE A 153 7.94 -8.08 1.91
N PHE A 154 8.75 -7.50 2.80
CA PHE A 154 9.26 -6.15 2.69
C PHE A 154 10.79 -6.12 2.86
N PRO A 155 11.55 -6.63 1.86
CA PRO A 155 12.99 -6.81 1.98
C PRO A 155 13.79 -5.49 2.01
N LYS A 156 13.14 -4.34 1.77
CA LYS A 156 13.81 -3.04 1.73
C LYS A 156 12.89 -1.89 2.13
N CYS A 157 13.44 -0.96 2.91
CA CYS A 157 12.86 0.36 3.18
C CYS A 157 13.96 1.40 3.42
N ASP A 158 13.62 2.68 3.61
CA ASP A 158 14.59 3.68 4.09
C ASP A 158 14.66 3.65 5.63
N ASN A 159 13.52 3.69 6.30
CA ASN A 159 13.39 3.74 7.75
C ASN A 159 12.69 2.47 8.25
N LEU A 160 13.43 1.61 8.93
CA LEU A 160 12.86 0.47 9.65
C LEU A 160 12.60 0.88 11.10
N ARG A 161 11.36 0.77 11.56
CA ARG A 161 10.93 1.21 12.88
C ARG A 161 10.29 0.06 13.64
N ILE A 162 10.67 -0.09 14.90
CA ILE A 162 10.04 -0.99 15.85
C ILE A 162 9.43 -0.13 16.95
N CYS A 163 8.14 -0.32 17.20
CA CYS A 163 7.38 0.34 18.25
C CYS A 163 6.88 -0.71 19.23
N GLU A 164 7.25 -0.56 20.50
CA GLU A 164 7.01 -1.53 21.55
C GLU A 164 6.72 -0.87 22.91
N VAL A 165 5.92 -1.54 23.73
CA VAL A 165 5.67 -1.24 25.15
C VAL A 165 6.48 -2.19 26.09
N GLY A 166 7.32 -3.07 25.54
CA GLY A 166 8.08 -4.15 26.20
C GLY A 166 9.54 -4.25 25.70
N SER A 167 10.16 -5.45 25.80
CA SER A 167 11.51 -5.73 25.28
C SER A 167 11.54 -6.78 24.17
N ILE A 168 11.82 -6.35 22.94
CA ILE A 168 12.19 -7.19 21.79
C ILE A 168 13.50 -7.93 22.07
N SER A 169 13.58 -9.19 21.63
CA SER A 169 14.79 -10.01 21.78
C SER A 169 15.95 -9.47 20.92
N LYS A 170 17.19 -9.76 21.32
CA LYS A 170 18.37 -9.37 20.52
C LYS A 170 18.43 -10.17 19.21
N GLU A 171 17.96 -11.40 19.27
CA GLU A 171 17.85 -12.33 18.15
C GLU A 171 16.93 -11.76 17.08
N ASP A 172 15.75 -11.27 17.47
CA ASP A 172 14.77 -10.66 16.58
C ASP A 172 15.29 -9.35 15.96
N ILE A 173 15.93 -8.49 16.76
CA ILE A 173 16.57 -7.27 16.24
C ILE A 173 17.61 -7.63 15.17
N THR A 174 18.43 -8.65 15.44
CA THR A 174 19.49 -9.10 14.52
C THR A 174 18.86 -9.64 13.23
N TYR A 175 17.84 -10.49 13.36
CA TYR A 175 17.10 -11.04 12.22
C TYR A 175 16.53 -9.92 11.34
N LEU A 176 15.86 -8.93 11.92
CA LEU A 176 15.29 -7.79 11.17
C LEU A 176 16.37 -6.99 10.43
N LYS A 177 17.50 -6.73 11.08
CA LYS A 177 18.61 -5.97 10.47
C LYS A 177 19.23 -6.71 9.29
N GLU A 178 19.32 -8.02 9.36
CA GLU A 178 19.90 -8.87 8.31
C GLU A 178 18.95 -9.08 7.12
N HIS A 179 17.64 -9.18 7.39
CA HIS A 179 16.64 -9.56 6.38
C HIS A 179 15.93 -8.37 5.72
N VAL A 180 15.97 -7.18 6.33
CA VAL A 180 15.44 -5.95 5.74
C VAL A 180 16.56 -4.97 5.47
N LYS A 181 16.84 -4.68 4.20
CA LYS A 181 17.77 -3.62 3.83
C LYS A 181 17.18 -2.25 4.19
N HIS A 182 17.83 -1.52 5.10
CA HIS A 182 17.38 -0.22 5.59
C HIS A 182 18.53 0.81 5.61
N LYS A 183 18.19 2.11 5.64
CA LYS A 183 19.16 3.20 5.85
C LYS A 183 19.24 3.59 7.33
N HIS A 184 18.10 3.58 8.00
CA HIS A 184 17.99 3.95 9.41
C HIS A 184 17.14 2.90 10.14
N PHE A 185 17.56 2.55 11.35
CA PHE A 185 16.87 1.61 12.23
C PHE A 185 16.49 2.32 13.52
N TYR A 186 15.21 2.23 13.90
CA TYR A 186 14.70 2.89 15.10
C TYR A 186 14.00 1.87 16.00
N ILE A 187 14.21 2.02 17.31
CA ILE A 187 13.43 1.32 18.35
C ILE A 187 12.82 2.39 19.26
N ASN A 188 11.49 2.40 19.38
CA ASN A 188 10.74 3.37 20.18
C ASN A 188 11.10 4.82 19.86
N GLY A 189 11.31 5.12 18.58
CA GLY A 189 11.69 6.44 18.09
C GLY A 189 13.18 6.79 18.21
N ASN A 190 13.98 5.97 18.90
CA ASN A 190 15.42 6.20 19.06
C ASN A 190 16.21 5.51 17.94
N LEU A 191 17.11 6.26 17.28
CA LEU A 191 18.01 5.73 16.26
C LEU A 191 19.03 4.75 16.88
N ARG A 192 19.34 3.66 16.18
CA ARG A 192 20.15 2.54 16.65
C ARG A 192 21.20 2.09 15.64
#